data_AF-A0A261QG22-F1
#
_entry.id   AF-A0A261QG22-F1
#
_cell.length_a   1.000
_cell.length_b   1.000
_cell.length_c   1.000
_cell.angle_alpha   90.00
_cell.angle_beta   90.00
_cell.angle_gamma   90.00
#
_symmetry.space_group_name_H-M   'P 1'
#
loop_
_entity.id
_entity.type
_entity.pdbx_description
1 polymer ?
#
loop_
_entity_poly.entity_id
_entity_poly.type
_entity_poly.pdbx_seq_one_letter_code
_entity_poly.pdbx_strand_id
1 'polypeptide(L)' 'MSKYTVDDKLKAVERYLTSKESYQTIAESMGTVKSSVITWVKLFEAQGIEG' A
#
# COMPACT_ATOMS: atom_id res chain seq x y z
N MET A 1 18.65 -4.04 -1.95
CA MET A 1 17.53 -4.45 -2.84
C MET A 1 16.23 -4.26 -2.07
N SER A 2 15.39 -3.33 -2.50
CA SER A 2 14.09 -3.08 -1.86
C SER A 2 13.28 -4.36 -1.81
N LYS A 3 12.88 -4.80 -0.62
CA LYS A 3 12.19 -6.08 -0.38
C LYS A 3 10.79 -6.16 -1.02
N TYR A 4 10.28 -5.03 -1.54
CA TYR A 4 9.00 -4.90 -2.23
C TYR A 4 9.17 -3.98 -3.44
N THR A 5 8.66 -4.41 -4.58
CA THR A 5 8.68 -3.63 -5.83
C THR A 5 7.59 -2.56 -5.83
N VAL A 6 7.61 -1.65 -6.81
CA VAL A 6 6.54 -0.64 -6.96
C VAL A 6 5.19 -1.31 -7.22
N ASP A 7 5.17 -2.41 -7.98
CA ASP A 7 3.97 -3.20 -8.26
C ASP A 7 3.36 -3.76 -6.97
N ASP A 8 4.18 -4.36 -6.10
CA ASP A 8 3.72 -4.86 -4.79
C ASP A 8 3.06 -3.75 -3.97
N LYS A 9 3.67 -2.56 -3.94
CA LYS A 9 3.14 -1.40 -3.20
C LYS A 9 1.81 -0.96 -3.79
N LEU A 10 1.71 -0.86 -5.12
CA LEU A 10 0.47 -0.50 -5.81
C LEU A 10 -0.65 -1.49 -5.51
N LYS A 11 -0.35 -2.79 -5.52
CA LYS A 11 -1.30 -3.86 -5.20
C LYS A 11 -1.86 -3.73 -3.77
N ALA A 12 -1.01 -3.32 -2.82
CA ALA A 12 -1.40 -3.03 -1.45
C ALA A 12 -2.37 -1.83 -1.37
N VAL A 13 -2.03 -0.74 -2.06
CA VAL A 13 -2.86 0.47 -2.11
C VAL A 13 -4.17 0.22 -2.82
N GLU A 14 -4.15 -0.48 -3.94
CA GLU A 14 -5.35 -0.85 -4.70
C GLU A 14 -6.27 -1.74 -3.87
N ARG A 15 -5.76 -2.74 -3.15
CA ARG A 15 -6.60 -3.52 -2.22
C ARG A 15 -7.23 -2.66 -1.12
N TYR A 16 -6.49 -1.69 -0.59
CA TYR A 16 -7.03 -0.74 0.39
C TYR A 16 -8.18 0.09 -0.22
N LEU A 17 -7.99 0.62 -1.42
CA LEU A 17 -8.97 1.48 -2.12
C LEU A 17 -10.20 0.70 -2.61
N THR A 18 -9.99 -0.49 -3.19
CA THR A 18 -11.03 -1.27 -3.86
C THR A 18 -11.77 -2.20 -2.89
N SER A 19 -11.04 -2.82 -1.96
CA SER A 19 -11.58 -3.88 -1.10
C SER A 19 -11.93 -3.40 0.31
N LYS A 20 -11.68 -2.12 0.65
CA LYS A 20 -11.82 -1.53 2.00
C LYS A 20 -11.15 -2.35 3.10
N GLU A 21 -10.14 -3.15 2.75
CA GLU A 21 -9.37 -3.92 3.72
C GLU A 21 -8.57 -2.96 4.61
N SER A 22 -8.46 -3.29 5.89
CA SER A 22 -7.64 -2.48 6.80
C SER A 22 -6.15 -2.62 6.47
N TYR A 23 -5.37 -1.57 6.74
CA TYR A 23 -3.90 -1.57 6.56
C TYR A 23 -3.22 -2.79 7.18
N GLN A 24 -3.73 -3.28 8.31
CA GLN A 24 -3.21 -4.45 9.01
C GLN A 24 -3.46 -5.74 8.22
N THR A 25 -4.67 -5.96 7.69
CA THR A 25 -5.01 -7.14 6.89
C THR A 25 -4.15 -7.24 5.63
N ILE A 26 -3.96 -6.10 4.95
CA ILE A 26 -3.11 -6.01 3.76
C ILE A 26 -1.65 -6.31 4.13
N ALA A 27 -1.19 -5.74 5.26
CA ALA A 27 0.15 -5.98 5.76
C ALA A 27 0.40 -7.46 6.07
N GLU A 28 -0.52 -8.11 6.77
CA GLU A 28 -0.45 -9.55 7.07
C GLU A 28 -0.49 -10.41 5.79
N SER A 29 -1.38 -10.10 4.84
CA SER A 29 -1.46 -10.82 3.55
C SER A 29 -0.19 -10.72 2.71
N MET A 30 0.58 -9.64 2.87
CA MET A 30 1.81 -9.40 2.12
C MET A 30 3.08 -9.69 2.93
N GLY A 31 2.94 -10.13 4.19
CA GLY A 31 4.05 -10.33 5.11
C GLY A 31 4.85 -9.04 5.39
N THR A 32 4.20 -7.88 5.35
CA THR A 32 4.78 -6.57 5.66
C THR A 32 4.18 -6.00 6.94
N VAL A 33 4.58 -4.78 7.30
CA VAL A 33 4.06 -4.06 8.47
C VAL A 33 3.05 -3.01 8.04
N LYS A 34 2.04 -2.75 8.89
CA LYS A 34 1.00 -1.74 8.61
C LYS A 34 1.59 -0.37 8.26
N SER A 35 2.71 0.01 8.90
CA SER A 35 3.38 1.28 8.67
C SER A 35 3.85 1.42 7.22
N SER A 36 4.34 0.33 6.62
CA SER A 36 4.74 0.31 5.21
C SER A 36 3.55 0.55 4.31
N VAL A 37 2.42 -0.13 4.56
CA VAL A 37 1.18 0.03 3.77
C VAL A 37 0.66 1.46 3.87
N ILE A 38 0.66 2.06 5.07
CA ILE A 38 0.27 3.46 5.28
C ILE A 38 1.17 4.41 4.48
N THR A 39 2.49 4.19 4.49
CA THR A 39 3.43 4.99 3.71
C THR A 39 3.14 4.88 2.21
N TRP A 40 2.81 3.69 1.70
CA TRP A 40 2.51 3.48 0.29
C TRP A 40 1.20 4.15 -0.11
N VAL A 41 0.15 4.05 0.72
CA VAL A 41 -1.13 4.74 0.48
C VAL A 41 -0.92 6.25 0.47
N LYS A 42 -0.21 6.81 1.46
CA LYS A 42 0.11 8.24 1.51
C LYS A 42 0.93 8.71 0.31
N LEU A 43 1.90 7.92 -0.12
CA LEU A 43 2.71 8.23 -1.29
C LEU A 43 1.84 8.22 -2.55
N PHE A 44 0.97 7.23 -2.69
CA PHE A 44 0.04 7.13 -3.81
C PHE A 44 -0.99 8.26 -3.83
N GLU A 45 -1.56 8.63 -2.68
CA GLU A 45 -2.43 9.80 -2.56
C GLU A 45 -1.67 11.09 -2.92
N ALA A 46 -0.46 11.30 -2.39
CA ALA A 46 0.35 12.47 -2.71
C ALA A 46 0.69 12.54 -4.21
N GLN A 47 1.04 11.41 -4.83
CA GLN A 47 1.32 11.34 -6.27
C GLN A 47 0.06 11.43 -7.14
N GLY A 48 -1.11 11.04 -6.62
CA GLY A 48 -2.39 11.13 -7.31
C GLY A 48 -3.11 12.48 -7.17
N ILE A 49 -2.74 13.29 -6.17
CA ILE A 49 -3.29 14.64 -5.94
C ILE A 49 -2.57 15.70 -6.78
N GLU A 50 -1.40 15.40 -7.37
CA GLU A 50 -0.71 16.31 -8.32
C GLU A 50 -1.20 16.14 -9.78
N GLY A 51 -2.50 15.90 -9.97
CA GLY A 51 -3.18 15.88 -11.27
C GLY A 51 -4.04 17.12 -11.49
#